data_AF-A0A1F6RY89-F1
#
_entry.id   AF-A0A1F6RY89-F1
#
_cell.length_a   1.000
_cell.length_b   1.000
_cell.length_c   1.000
_cell.angle_alpha   90.00
_cell.angle_beta   90.00
_cell.angle_gamma   90.00
#
_symmetry.space_group_name_H-M   'P 1'
#
loop_
_entity.id
_entity.type
_entity.pdbx_description
1 polymer ?
#
loop_
_entity_poly.entity_id
_entity_poly.type
_entity_poly.pdbx_seq_one_letter_code
_entity_poly.pdbx_strand_id
1 'polypeptide(L)'
;MSWLKISLYGGSSKNNKKITMSQTNNSPAKKQIPFIDILKQAGRIVWQNRFLLWFGLLMALGSPGSFNIGGDNKDLRNKGETIKNFFETHWQIFLAIALALFVIGVILFLLSLVAKAGLVKSVDLVAQDKKTNFKEGWKSGKKYLGRLLGLYLLFFLATFIVVIILAIPVIYLIVAKSYISAVLVGLIAIAIFIPLVFVFALTKTFAEFYIILSNLRVRSAIETGYDLLFKNIGNSIIFSLLLLAVSIVAGVILLLAAGIVLVILAPAGILFFYLNKVVFAIFLTFAILLFLAAILFISSIFQTYKTAAWTLFFREIAKVEKPEAEKVAEAELEESLAATPEKV
;
A
#
# COMPACT_ATOMS: atom_id res chain seq x y z
N MET A 1 -25.35 77.70 -11.74
CA MET A 1 -24.84 78.52 -12.87
C MET A 1 -23.88 79.56 -12.31
N SER A 2 -22.72 79.74 -12.97
CA SER A 2 -21.54 80.52 -12.55
C SER A 2 -20.76 79.87 -11.38
N TRP A 3 -19.46 79.58 -11.45
CA TRP A 3 -18.35 80.40 -11.93
C TRP A 3 -17.15 79.57 -12.45
N LEU A 4 -16.42 80.16 -13.40
CA LEU A 4 -15.06 79.83 -13.84
C LEU A 4 -14.01 80.17 -12.74
N LYS A 5 -12.93 79.37 -12.63
CA LYS A 5 -11.59 79.89 -12.37
C LYS A 5 -10.48 78.93 -12.81
N ILE A 6 -9.62 79.47 -13.66
CA ILE A 6 -8.34 78.93 -14.14
C ILE A 6 -7.28 79.15 -13.06
N SER A 7 -6.32 78.23 -12.90
CA SER A 7 -4.96 78.57 -12.46
C SER A 7 -3.96 77.49 -12.85
N LEU A 8 -2.85 77.96 -13.42
CA LEU A 8 -1.69 77.26 -13.95
C LEU A 8 -0.70 76.82 -12.85
N TYR A 9 0.12 75.83 -13.23
CA TYR A 9 1.54 75.59 -12.91
C TYR A 9 2.12 76.07 -11.56
N GLY A 10 2.74 75.13 -10.84
CA GLY A 10 3.70 75.40 -9.78
C GLY A 10 4.32 74.11 -9.25
N GLY A 11 5.45 73.69 -9.82
CA GLY A 11 6.20 72.52 -9.38
C GLY A 11 6.99 72.78 -8.09
N SER A 12 7.30 71.71 -7.35
CA SER A 12 8.54 71.64 -6.56
C SER A 12 8.80 70.22 -6.03
N SER A 13 9.96 69.69 -6.41
CA SER A 13 10.88 68.91 -5.56
C SER A 13 10.46 67.50 -5.12
N LYS A 14 11.10 66.47 -5.69
CA LYS A 14 12.28 65.82 -5.08
C LYS A 14 12.71 64.55 -5.84
N ASN A 15 13.96 64.61 -6.30
CA ASN A 15 14.96 63.53 -6.27
C ASN A 15 14.68 62.19 -6.95
N ASN A 16 15.31 62.06 -8.11
CA ASN A 16 15.98 60.86 -8.61
C ASN A 16 16.33 59.84 -7.51
N LYS A 17 15.58 58.75 -7.45
CA LYS A 17 16.11 57.45 -7.01
C LYS A 17 15.92 56.46 -8.15
N LYS A 18 17.06 55.99 -8.65
CA LYS A 18 17.21 54.90 -9.61
C LYS A 18 16.16 53.81 -9.38
N ILE A 19 15.38 53.54 -10.41
CA ILE A 19 14.62 52.30 -10.55
C ILE A 19 15.66 51.20 -10.74
N THR A 20 16.14 50.61 -9.65
CA THR A 20 16.74 49.28 -9.71
C THR A 20 15.58 48.31 -9.79
N MET A 21 15.32 47.80 -10.99
CA MET A 21 14.59 46.55 -11.18
C MET A 21 15.33 45.45 -10.42
N SER A 22 15.03 45.24 -9.14
CA SER A 22 15.22 43.95 -8.54
C SER A 22 14.09 43.07 -9.06
N GLN A 23 14.35 42.37 -10.16
CA GLN A 23 13.63 41.16 -10.48
C GLN A 23 13.71 40.28 -9.22
N THR A 24 12.61 40.22 -8.48
CA THR A 24 12.39 39.14 -7.53
C THR A 24 12.22 37.90 -8.38
N ASN A 25 13.32 37.20 -8.61
CA ASN A 25 13.33 35.81 -9.05
C ASN A 25 12.59 34.98 -7.99
N ASN A 26 11.26 35.05 -7.99
CA ASN A 26 10.41 34.03 -7.41
C ASN A 26 10.41 32.86 -8.37
N SER A 27 11.55 32.18 -8.43
CA SER A 27 11.57 30.76 -8.74
C SER A 27 10.60 30.11 -7.74
N PRO A 28 9.59 29.33 -8.18
CA PRO A 28 8.66 28.71 -7.26
C PRO A 28 9.47 27.81 -6.33
N ALA A 29 9.68 28.25 -5.10
CA ALA A 29 10.41 27.49 -4.10
C ALA A 29 9.71 26.14 -4.00
N LYS A 30 10.38 25.08 -4.48
CA LYS A 30 9.90 23.71 -4.47
C LYS A 30 9.55 23.38 -3.01
N LYS A 31 8.26 23.45 -2.67
CA LYS A 31 7.76 23.23 -1.32
C LYS A 31 8.26 21.86 -0.86
N GLN A 32 9.21 21.84 0.08
CA GLN A 32 9.79 20.59 0.56
C GLN A 32 8.68 19.80 1.26
N ILE A 33 8.53 18.54 0.88
CA ILE A 33 7.49 17.68 1.45
C ILE A 33 7.88 17.39 2.91
N PRO A 34 7.03 17.69 3.90
CA PRO A 34 7.34 17.47 5.31
C PRO A 34 7.12 15.99 5.68
N PHE A 35 8.04 15.11 5.24
CA PHE A 35 7.92 13.66 5.39
C PHE A 35 7.73 13.22 6.85
N ILE A 36 8.49 13.81 7.78
CA ILE A 36 8.43 13.47 9.21
C ILE A 36 7.08 13.85 9.81
N ASP A 37 6.52 15.00 9.41
CA ASP A 37 5.23 15.44 9.92
C ASP A 37 4.10 14.56 9.39
N ILE A 38 4.19 14.11 8.13
CA ILE A 38 3.26 13.11 7.56
C ILE A 38 3.29 11.82 8.37
N LEU A 39 4.49 11.31 8.69
CA LEU A 39 4.65 10.07 9.47
C LEU A 39 4.12 10.22 10.91
N LYS A 40 4.36 11.37 11.55
CA LYS A 40 3.84 11.68 12.90
C LYS A 40 2.32 11.83 12.87
N GLN A 41 1.77 12.51 11.86
CA GLN A 41 0.34 12.70 11.69
C GLN A 41 -0.37 11.37 11.44
N ALA A 42 0.20 10.50 10.61
CA ALA A 42 -0.32 9.14 10.39
C ALA A 42 -0.41 8.36 11.72
N GLY A 43 0.66 8.40 12.52
CA GLY A 43 0.66 7.77 13.85
C GLY A 43 -0.43 8.34 14.75
N ARG A 44 -0.55 9.67 14.82
CA ARG A 44 -1.59 10.34 15.62
C ARG A 44 -3.00 9.93 15.20
N ILE A 45 -3.29 9.90 13.89
CA ILE A 45 -4.59 9.48 13.36
C ILE A 45 -4.93 8.05 13.79
N VAL A 46 -3.98 7.12 13.64
CA VAL A 46 -4.18 5.71 14.01
C VAL A 46 -4.43 5.56 15.51
N TRP A 47 -3.66 6.24 16.36
CA TRP A 47 -3.80 6.14 17.82
C TRP A 47 -5.08 6.80 18.36
N GLN A 48 -5.48 7.93 17.79
CA GLN A 48 -6.71 8.63 18.19
C GLN A 48 -7.97 7.91 17.70
N ASN A 49 -7.89 7.16 16.60
CA ASN A 49 -9.03 6.51 15.95
C ASN A 49 -8.87 4.99 15.97
N ARG A 50 -9.07 4.37 17.13
CA ARG A 50 -8.88 2.92 17.34
C ARG A 50 -9.73 2.03 16.42
N PHE A 51 -10.85 2.54 15.90
CA PHE A 51 -11.67 1.79 14.95
C PHE A 51 -10.95 1.50 13.63
N LEU A 52 -9.93 2.27 13.26
CA LEU A 52 -9.13 2.04 12.04
C LEU A 52 -8.35 0.72 12.11
N LEU A 53 -8.03 0.24 13.31
CA LEU A 53 -7.34 -1.03 13.53
C LEU A 53 -8.19 -2.24 13.09
N TRP A 54 -9.52 -2.12 13.09
CA TRP A 54 -10.35 -3.19 12.54
C TRP A 54 -10.15 -3.35 11.03
N PHE A 55 -9.96 -2.25 10.31
CA PHE A 55 -9.60 -2.32 8.88
C PHE A 55 -8.18 -2.87 8.69
N GLY A 56 -7.23 -2.45 9.54
CA GLY A 56 -5.88 -3.03 9.57
C GLY A 56 -5.86 -4.54 9.72
N LEU A 57 -6.68 -5.06 10.63
CA LEU A 57 -6.79 -6.50 10.90
C LEU A 57 -7.36 -7.25 9.69
N LEU A 58 -8.45 -6.74 9.11
CA LEU A 58 -9.05 -7.35 7.92
C LEU A 58 -8.09 -7.34 6.71
N MET A 59 -7.30 -6.28 6.55
CA MET A 59 -6.25 -6.23 5.54
C MET A 59 -5.13 -7.24 5.83
N ALA A 60 -4.73 -7.40 7.09
CA ALA A 60 -3.68 -8.34 7.48
C ALA A 60 -4.10 -9.81 7.23
N LEU A 61 -5.37 -10.14 7.48
CA LEU A 61 -5.92 -11.49 7.27
C LEU A 61 -6.06 -11.88 5.80
N GLY A 62 -6.41 -10.93 4.92
CA GLY A 62 -6.52 -11.19 3.48
C GLY A 62 -5.22 -11.00 2.69
N SER A 63 -4.10 -10.72 3.36
CA SER A 63 -2.80 -10.57 2.71
C SER A 63 -2.13 -11.95 2.54
N PRO A 64 -1.86 -12.42 1.31
CA PRO A 64 -1.34 -13.77 1.05
C PRO A 64 0.07 -14.07 1.61
N GLY A 65 0.81 -13.05 2.06
CA GLY A 65 2.22 -13.18 2.46
C GLY A 65 2.50 -13.35 3.96
N SER A 66 1.48 -13.45 4.82
CA SER A 66 1.67 -13.40 6.28
C SER A 66 2.01 -14.74 6.95
N PHE A 67 1.90 -15.87 6.23
CA PHE A 67 2.13 -17.22 6.78
C PHE A 67 3.44 -17.82 6.27
N ASN A 68 4.58 -17.27 6.70
CA ASN A 68 5.86 -17.97 6.58
C ASN A 68 6.06 -18.81 7.84
N ILE A 69 5.60 -20.06 7.82
CA ILE A 69 5.92 -21.05 8.85
C ILE A 69 7.33 -21.55 8.53
N GLY A 70 8.33 -21.04 9.25
CA GLY A 70 9.71 -21.53 9.18
C GLY A 70 9.78 -22.95 9.73
N GLY A 71 9.61 -23.94 8.86
CA GLY A 71 9.78 -25.35 9.17
C GLY A 71 11.23 -25.76 8.97
N ASP A 72 11.81 -26.45 9.94
CA ASP A 72 13.12 -27.08 9.82
C ASP A 72 13.04 -28.26 8.84
N ASN A 73 13.91 -28.28 7.83
CA ASN A 73 13.84 -29.18 6.67
C ASN A 73 14.16 -30.66 7.01
N LYS A 74 14.66 -30.94 8.21
CA LYS A 74 15.14 -32.28 8.58
C LYS A 74 14.00 -33.25 8.96
N ASP A 75 12.90 -32.75 9.53
CA ASP A 75 11.72 -33.57 9.89
C ASP A 75 10.72 -33.73 8.73
N LEU A 76 10.79 -32.87 7.71
CA LEU A 76 9.90 -32.89 6.55
C LEU A 76 10.15 -34.09 5.63
N ARG A 77 11.37 -34.64 5.60
CA ARG A 77 11.71 -35.78 4.73
C ARG A 77 11.08 -37.09 5.20
N ASN A 78 11.04 -37.33 6.50
CA ASN A 78 10.39 -38.52 7.08
C ASN A 78 8.85 -38.39 7.12
N LYS A 79 8.31 -37.17 7.27
CA LYS A 79 6.87 -36.91 7.16
C LYS A 79 6.37 -36.87 5.71
N GLY A 80 7.26 -36.63 4.74
CA GLY A 80 6.97 -36.56 3.32
C GLY A 80 6.44 -37.88 2.75
N GLU A 81 6.97 -39.03 3.20
CA GLU A 81 6.48 -40.35 2.76
C GLU A 81 5.09 -40.67 3.33
N THR A 82 4.81 -40.32 4.59
CA THR A 82 3.47 -40.47 5.19
C THR A 82 2.44 -39.55 4.54
N ILE A 83 2.81 -38.30 4.24
CA ILE A 83 1.94 -37.34 3.53
C ILE A 83 1.70 -37.81 2.09
N LYS A 84 2.73 -38.36 1.41
CA LYS A 84 2.61 -38.88 0.05
C LYS A 84 1.65 -40.08 -0.01
N ASN A 85 1.80 -41.05 0.89
CA ASN A 85 0.91 -42.20 0.97
C ASN A 85 -0.53 -41.79 1.33
N PHE A 86 -0.70 -40.81 2.23
CA PHE A 86 -2.03 -40.28 2.58
C PHE A 86 -2.65 -39.45 1.45
N PHE A 87 -1.85 -38.72 0.67
CA PHE A 87 -2.28 -37.97 -0.52
C PHE A 87 -2.73 -38.90 -1.65
N GLU A 88 -1.96 -39.95 -1.92
CA GLU A 88 -2.32 -40.96 -2.93
C GLU A 88 -3.62 -41.70 -2.54
N THR A 89 -3.83 -41.96 -1.24
CA THR A 89 -5.02 -42.65 -0.73
C THR A 89 -6.26 -41.74 -0.63
N HIS A 90 -6.08 -40.45 -0.32
CA HIS A 90 -7.17 -39.52 0.00
C HIS A 90 -7.15 -38.22 -0.80
N TRP A 91 -6.77 -38.26 -2.07
CA TRP A 91 -6.67 -37.07 -2.94
C TRP A 91 -7.96 -36.22 -2.96
N GLN A 92 -9.12 -36.85 -2.80
CA GLN A 92 -10.42 -36.18 -2.72
C GLN A 92 -10.55 -35.25 -1.50
N ILE A 93 -10.03 -35.68 -0.33
CA ILE A 93 -10.03 -34.87 0.89
C ILE A 93 -9.08 -33.69 0.72
N PHE A 94 -7.91 -33.90 0.10
CA PHE A 94 -6.99 -32.81 -0.22
C PHE A 94 -7.61 -31.81 -1.19
N LEU A 95 -8.29 -32.26 -2.23
CA LEU A 95 -8.98 -31.37 -3.17
C LEU A 95 -10.10 -30.59 -2.46
N ALA A 96 -10.88 -31.24 -1.59
CA ALA A 96 -11.94 -30.58 -0.83
C ALA A 96 -11.37 -29.52 0.14
N ILE A 97 -10.30 -29.83 0.88
CA ILE A 97 -9.62 -28.88 1.77
C ILE A 97 -9.00 -27.73 0.96
N ALA A 98 -8.33 -28.03 -0.15
CA ALA A 98 -7.73 -27.03 -1.02
C ALA A 98 -8.79 -26.08 -1.59
N LEU A 99 -9.93 -26.60 -2.03
CA LEU A 99 -11.06 -25.80 -2.51
C LEU A 99 -11.66 -24.95 -1.38
N ALA A 100 -11.86 -25.51 -0.19
CA ALA A 100 -12.36 -24.76 0.96
C ALA A 100 -11.42 -23.61 1.35
N LEU A 101 -10.11 -23.87 1.43
CA LEU A 101 -9.08 -22.86 1.71
C LEU A 101 -9.01 -21.81 0.60
N PHE A 102 -9.17 -22.20 -0.66
CA PHE A 102 -9.23 -21.28 -1.79
C PHE A 102 -10.43 -20.33 -1.67
N VAL A 103 -11.62 -20.86 -1.40
CA VAL A 103 -12.84 -20.05 -1.20
C VAL A 103 -12.66 -19.10 -0.01
N ILE A 104 -12.14 -19.58 1.12
CA ILE A 104 -11.84 -18.73 2.28
C ILE A 104 -10.83 -17.64 1.91
N GLY A 105 -9.76 -17.98 1.19
CA GLY A 105 -8.75 -17.04 0.73
C GLY A 105 -9.32 -15.95 -0.17
N VAL A 106 -10.20 -16.31 -1.12
CA VAL A 106 -10.89 -15.34 -1.98
C VAL A 106 -11.80 -14.43 -1.17
N ILE A 107 -12.56 -14.97 -0.22
CA ILE A 107 -13.42 -14.16 0.67
C ILE A 107 -12.58 -13.19 1.48
N LEU A 108 -11.52 -13.65 2.15
CA LEU A 108 -10.62 -12.81 2.94
C LEU A 108 -9.94 -11.74 2.08
N PHE A 109 -9.53 -12.09 0.85
CA PHE A 109 -8.98 -11.15 -0.10
C PHE A 109 -9.99 -10.06 -0.47
N LEU A 110 -11.24 -10.40 -0.80
CA LEU A 110 -12.28 -9.41 -1.09
C LEU A 110 -12.58 -8.51 0.12
N LEU A 111 -12.64 -9.09 1.32
CA LEU A 111 -12.79 -8.33 2.57
C LEU A 111 -11.62 -7.37 2.78
N SER A 112 -10.39 -7.78 2.45
CA SER A 112 -9.20 -6.92 2.56
C SER A 112 -9.27 -5.70 1.64
N LEU A 113 -9.83 -5.85 0.43
CA LEU A 113 -10.01 -4.74 -0.50
C LEU A 113 -11.04 -3.72 0.02
N VAL A 114 -12.16 -4.20 0.56
CA VAL A 114 -13.17 -3.34 1.20
C VAL A 114 -12.56 -2.62 2.39
N ALA A 115 -11.80 -3.34 3.23
CA ALA A 115 -11.15 -2.78 4.40
C ALA A 115 -10.11 -1.71 4.03
N LYS A 116 -9.30 -1.96 2.99
CA LYS A 116 -8.33 -1.00 2.48
C LYS A 116 -9.00 0.27 1.96
N ALA A 117 -10.04 0.13 1.15
CA ALA A 117 -10.81 1.27 0.64
C ALA A 117 -11.48 2.08 1.76
N GLY A 118 -12.07 1.39 2.73
CA GLY A 118 -12.69 2.01 3.90
C GLY A 118 -11.67 2.75 4.76
N LEU A 119 -10.50 2.14 5.01
CA LEU A 119 -9.41 2.76 5.76
C LEU A 119 -8.90 4.03 5.09
N VAL A 120 -8.58 3.97 3.79
CA VAL A 120 -8.10 5.13 3.03
C VAL A 120 -9.13 6.27 3.09
N LYS A 121 -10.41 5.97 2.89
CA LYS A 121 -11.47 6.99 2.94
C LYS A 121 -11.65 7.56 4.34
N SER A 122 -11.60 6.73 5.38
CA SER A 122 -11.71 7.20 6.77
C SER A 122 -10.50 8.04 7.18
N VAL A 123 -9.28 7.68 6.77
CA VAL A 123 -8.09 8.51 7.00
C VAL A 123 -8.21 9.86 6.31
N ASP A 124 -8.70 9.89 5.06
CA ASP A 124 -8.92 11.13 4.33
C ASP A 124 -9.92 12.06 5.04
N LEU A 125 -11.03 11.52 5.53
CA LEU A 125 -12.02 12.26 6.30
C LEU A 125 -11.45 12.79 7.63
N VAL A 126 -10.76 11.95 8.40
CA VAL A 126 -10.16 12.34 9.68
C VAL A 126 -9.10 13.43 9.48
N ALA A 127 -8.31 13.35 8.42
CA ALA A 127 -7.32 14.37 8.07
C ALA A 127 -7.94 15.65 7.44
N GLN A 128 -9.26 15.71 7.30
CA GLN A 128 -10.04 16.93 7.00
C GLN A 128 -10.86 17.37 8.23
N ASP A 129 -10.53 16.88 9.42
CA ASP A 129 -11.27 17.12 10.68
C ASP A 129 -12.74 16.69 10.63
N LYS A 130 -13.10 15.78 9.71
CA LYS A 130 -14.44 15.19 9.62
C LYS A 130 -14.53 13.93 10.48
N LYS A 131 -15.62 13.80 11.22
CA LYS A 131 -15.92 12.59 12.00
C LYS A 131 -16.28 11.45 11.06
N THR A 132 -15.84 10.24 11.40
CA THR A 132 -16.24 9.02 10.73
C THR A 132 -16.16 7.84 11.69
N ASN A 133 -16.77 6.71 11.32
CA ASN A 133 -16.79 5.49 12.11
C ASN A 133 -16.57 4.26 11.21
N PHE A 134 -16.44 3.09 11.84
CA PHE A 134 -16.23 1.83 11.12
C PHE A 134 -17.35 1.51 10.12
N LYS A 135 -18.62 1.77 10.46
CA LYS A 135 -19.78 1.46 9.61
C LYS A 135 -19.77 2.30 8.34
N GLU A 136 -19.49 3.59 8.45
CA GLU A 136 -19.35 4.51 7.33
C GLU A 136 -18.15 4.18 6.44
N GLY A 137 -17.00 3.89 7.05
CA GLY A 137 -15.81 3.44 6.33
C GLY A 137 -16.08 2.16 5.55
N TRP A 138 -16.74 1.17 6.16
CA TRP A 138 -17.11 -0.09 5.52
C TRP A 138 -18.08 0.10 4.34
N LYS A 139 -19.13 0.92 4.53
CA LYS A 139 -20.09 1.26 3.46
C LYS A 139 -19.39 1.94 2.29
N SER A 140 -18.48 2.87 2.59
CA SER A 140 -17.68 3.58 1.58
C SER A 140 -16.73 2.64 0.85
N GLY A 141 -16.08 1.72 1.57
CA GLY A 141 -15.15 0.76 0.99
C GLY A 141 -15.81 -0.18 -0.01
N LYS A 142 -17.04 -0.66 0.27
CA LYS A 142 -17.80 -1.54 -0.63
C LYS A 142 -18.04 -0.94 -2.01
N LYS A 143 -18.21 0.39 -2.09
CA LYS A 143 -18.44 1.11 -3.36
C LYS A 143 -17.30 0.91 -4.36
N TYR A 144 -16.07 0.73 -3.87
CA TYR A 144 -14.88 0.63 -4.70
C TYR A 144 -14.41 -0.81 -4.95
N LEU A 145 -15.09 -1.81 -4.36
CA LEU A 145 -14.66 -3.22 -4.42
C LEU A 145 -14.42 -3.70 -5.86
N GLY A 146 -15.38 -3.48 -6.77
CA GLY A 146 -15.26 -3.94 -8.15
C GLY A 146 -14.10 -3.28 -8.92
N ARG A 147 -13.87 -1.98 -8.69
CA ARG A 147 -12.77 -1.25 -9.34
C ARG A 147 -11.41 -1.65 -8.79
N LEU A 148 -11.31 -1.82 -7.47
CA LEU A 148 -10.09 -2.31 -6.84
C LEU A 148 -9.79 -3.76 -7.20
N LEU A 149 -10.81 -4.61 -7.31
CA LEU A 149 -10.66 -5.98 -7.79
C LEU A 149 -10.10 -5.99 -9.22
N GLY A 150 -10.70 -5.19 -10.12
CA GLY A 150 -10.21 -5.04 -11.49
C GLY A 150 -8.76 -4.53 -11.56
N LEU A 151 -8.42 -3.54 -10.73
CA LEU A 151 -7.04 -3.03 -10.62
C LEU A 151 -6.08 -4.13 -10.17
N TYR A 152 -6.38 -4.83 -9.07
CA TYR A 152 -5.52 -5.89 -8.55
C TYR A 152 -5.37 -7.04 -9.53
N LEU A 153 -6.45 -7.45 -10.19
CA LEU A 153 -6.44 -8.52 -11.19
C LEU A 153 -5.59 -8.13 -12.41
N LEU A 154 -5.70 -6.88 -12.87
CA LEU A 154 -4.91 -6.37 -13.99
C LEU A 154 -3.41 -6.33 -13.66
N PHE A 155 -3.03 -5.78 -12.50
CA PHE A 155 -1.63 -5.78 -12.06
C PHE A 155 -1.09 -7.19 -11.79
N PHE A 156 -1.93 -8.09 -11.26
CA PHE A 156 -1.57 -9.49 -11.08
C PHE A 156 -1.27 -10.16 -12.43
N LEU A 157 -2.16 -10.00 -13.42
CA LEU A 157 -1.98 -10.57 -14.75
C LEU A 157 -0.78 -9.96 -15.48
N ALA A 158 -0.59 -8.64 -15.39
CA ALA A 158 0.57 -7.96 -15.97
C ALA A 158 1.89 -8.46 -15.36
N THR A 159 1.95 -8.58 -14.03
CA THR A 159 3.14 -9.12 -13.34
C THR A 159 3.38 -10.59 -13.72
N PHE A 160 2.32 -11.39 -13.84
CA PHE A 160 2.41 -12.80 -14.24
C PHE A 160 2.96 -12.96 -15.66
N ILE A 161 2.49 -12.15 -16.61
CA ILE A 161 3.01 -12.13 -17.99
C ILE A 161 4.50 -11.77 -18.00
N VAL A 162 4.91 -10.74 -17.26
CA VAL A 162 6.31 -10.34 -17.13
C VAL A 162 7.18 -11.49 -16.59
N VAL A 163 6.72 -12.18 -15.54
CA VAL A 163 7.44 -13.33 -14.98
C VAL A 163 7.61 -14.44 -16.01
N ILE A 164 6.56 -14.78 -16.76
CA ILE A 164 6.63 -15.80 -17.82
C ILE A 164 7.66 -15.40 -18.88
N ILE A 165 7.58 -14.18 -19.39
CA ILE A 165 8.49 -13.67 -20.44
C ILE A 165 9.95 -13.77 -19.98
N LEU A 166 10.22 -13.38 -18.74
CA LEU A 166 11.58 -13.42 -18.18
C LEU A 166 12.04 -14.84 -17.82
N ALA A 167 11.13 -15.74 -17.46
CA ALA A 167 11.44 -17.12 -17.07
C ALA A 167 11.70 -18.05 -18.27
N ILE A 168 11.02 -17.85 -19.40
CA ILE A 168 11.16 -18.68 -20.62
C ILE A 168 12.62 -18.93 -21.02
N PRO A 169 13.48 -17.90 -21.20
CA PRO A 169 14.86 -18.13 -21.63
C PRO A 169 15.70 -18.87 -20.57
N VAL A 170 15.42 -18.64 -19.28
CA VAL A 170 16.10 -19.33 -18.18
C VAL A 170 15.73 -20.81 -18.18
N ILE A 171 14.43 -21.13 -18.30
CA ILE A 171 13.92 -22.50 -18.36
C ILE A 171 14.50 -23.23 -19.57
N TYR A 172 14.51 -22.57 -20.74
CA TYR A 172 15.09 -23.13 -21.96
C TYR A 172 16.57 -23.50 -21.77
N LEU A 173 17.38 -22.63 -21.17
CA LEU A 173 18.81 -22.91 -20.93
C LEU A 173 19.05 -24.04 -19.92
N ILE A 174 18.18 -24.17 -18.91
CA ILE A 174 18.21 -25.29 -17.95
C ILE A 174 17.94 -26.61 -18.68
N VAL A 175 16.91 -26.65 -19.54
CA VAL A 175 16.57 -27.85 -20.33
C VAL A 175 17.69 -28.20 -21.31
N ALA A 176 18.34 -27.18 -21.90
CA ALA A 176 19.52 -27.33 -22.75
C ALA A 176 20.81 -27.73 -21.98
N LYS A 177 20.73 -27.96 -20.66
CA LYS A 177 21.86 -28.30 -19.77
C LYS A 177 22.97 -27.26 -19.72
N SER A 178 22.69 -26.01 -20.13
CA SER A 178 23.64 -24.90 -20.04
C SER A 178 23.41 -24.11 -18.75
N TYR A 179 23.86 -24.69 -17.62
CA TYR A 179 23.61 -24.11 -16.30
C TYR A 179 24.29 -22.76 -16.08
N ILE A 180 25.50 -22.59 -16.59
CA ILE A 180 26.27 -21.33 -16.44
C ILE A 180 25.54 -20.20 -17.17
N SER A 181 25.11 -20.43 -18.41
CA SER A 181 24.32 -19.45 -19.16
C SER A 181 22.96 -19.19 -18.51
N ALA A 182 22.29 -20.22 -17.98
CA ALA A 182 21.02 -20.07 -17.29
C ALA A 182 21.14 -19.16 -16.06
N VAL A 183 22.22 -19.31 -15.28
CA VAL A 183 22.49 -18.43 -14.13
C VAL A 183 22.74 -16.99 -14.57
N LEU A 184 23.55 -16.77 -15.61
CA LEU A 184 23.84 -15.43 -16.12
C LEU A 184 22.57 -14.73 -16.64
N VAL A 185 21.77 -15.42 -17.44
CA VAL A 185 20.49 -14.89 -17.95
C VAL A 185 19.49 -14.69 -16.81
N GLY A 186 19.47 -15.59 -15.82
CA GLY A 186 18.63 -15.46 -14.63
C GLY A 186 18.98 -14.22 -13.80
N LEU A 187 20.26 -13.90 -13.63
CA LEU A 187 20.69 -12.68 -12.95
C LEU A 187 20.26 -11.43 -13.70
N ILE A 188 20.38 -11.42 -15.02
CA ILE A 188 19.90 -10.30 -15.86
C ILE A 188 18.38 -10.16 -15.75
N ALA A 189 17.64 -11.28 -15.81
CA ALA A 189 16.19 -11.29 -15.64
C ALA A 189 15.77 -10.70 -14.29
N ILE A 190 16.45 -11.07 -13.19
CA ILE A 190 16.21 -10.50 -11.86
C ILE A 190 16.54 -9.00 -11.83
N ALA A 191 17.66 -8.58 -12.42
CA ALA A 191 18.07 -7.18 -12.48
C ALA A 191 17.04 -6.30 -13.21
N ILE A 192 16.34 -6.83 -14.20
CA ILE A 192 15.23 -6.16 -14.91
C ILE A 192 13.92 -6.25 -14.11
N PHE A 193 13.65 -7.40 -13.49
CA PHE A 193 12.41 -7.65 -12.78
C PHE A 193 12.23 -6.74 -11.55
N ILE A 194 13.30 -6.56 -10.76
CA ILE A 194 13.26 -5.75 -9.52
C ILE A 194 12.76 -4.32 -9.76
N PRO A 195 13.38 -3.50 -10.65
CA PRO A 195 12.91 -2.13 -10.89
C PRO A 195 11.53 -2.09 -11.53
N LEU A 196 11.19 -3.05 -12.39
CA LEU A 196 9.87 -3.12 -13.02
C LEU A 196 8.75 -3.36 -12.00
N VAL A 197 8.94 -4.33 -11.09
CA VAL A 197 8.00 -4.60 -10.01
C VAL A 197 7.89 -3.41 -9.06
N PHE A 198 9.00 -2.72 -8.78
CA PHE A 198 8.99 -1.52 -7.96
C PHE A 198 8.10 -0.41 -8.56
N VAL A 199 8.24 -0.13 -9.86
CA VAL A 199 7.39 0.82 -10.56
C VAL A 199 5.93 0.36 -10.52
N PHE A 200 5.66 -0.90 -10.84
CA PHE A 200 4.30 -1.45 -10.80
C PHE A 200 3.66 -1.34 -9.41
N ALA A 201 4.42 -1.61 -8.34
CA ALA A 201 3.93 -1.54 -6.97
C ALA A 201 3.53 -0.11 -6.56
N LEU A 202 4.33 0.89 -6.95
CA LEU A 202 4.03 2.29 -6.65
C LEU A 202 2.90 2.83 -7.53
N THR A 203 2.92 2.56 -8.83
CA THR A 203 1.83 2.95 -9.75
C THR A 203 0.51 2.36 -9.27
N LYS A 204 0.48 1.07 -8.90
CA LYS A 204 -0.70 0.43 -8.33
C LYS A 204 -1.17 1.17 -7.08
N THR A 205 -0.26 1.51 -6.16
CA THR A 205 -0.59 2.19 -4.90
C THR A 205 -1.22 3.57 -5.16
N PHE A 206 -0.68 4.35 -6.11
CA PHE A 206 -1.28 5.64 -6.48
C PHE A 206 -2.60 5.50 -7.24
N ALA A 207 -2.70 4.52 -8.14
CA ALA A 207 -3.96 4.21 -8.83
C ALA A 207 -5.08 3.84 -7.84
N GLU A 208 -4.78 3.08 -6.79
CA GLU A 208 -5.74 2.79 -5.72
C GLU A 208 -6.24 4.08 -5.05
N PHE A 209 -5.34 5.02 -4.73
CA PHE A 209 -5.74 6.29 -4.12
C PHE A 209 -6.58 7.14 -5.05
N TYR A 210 -6.26 7.23 -6.34
CA TYR A 210 -7.09 7.93 -7.32
C TYR A 210 -8.48 7.29 -7.48
N ILE A 211 -8.59 5.96 -7.43
CA ILE A 211 -9.89 5.28 -7.42
C ILE A 211 -10.71 5.64 -6.18
N ILE A 212 -10.11 5.64 -4.99
CA ILE A 212 -10.83 5.81 -3.72
C ILE A 212 -11.14 7.28 -3.40
N LEU A 213 -10.16 8.17 -3.63
CA LEU A 213 -10.24 9.57 -3.24
C LEU A 213 -10.83 10.44 -4.35
N SER A 214 -10.47 10.16 -5.61
CA SER A 214 -10.94 10.91 -6.79
C SER A 214 -12.01 10.18 -7.61
N ASN A 215 -12.44 8.98 -7.19
CA ASN A 215 -13.52 8.20 -7.82
C ASN A 215 -13.27 7.89 -9.31
N LEU A 216 -12.00 7.80 -9.75
CA LEU A 216 -11.65 7.50 -11.14
C LEU A 216 -12.00 6.05 -11.53
N ARG A 217 -12.05 5.81 -12.85
CA ARG A 217 -12.10 4.47 -13.47
C ARG A 217 -10.70 3.82 -13.41
N VAL A 218 -10.65 2.49 -13.52
CA VAL A 218 -9.39 1.72 -13.37
C VAL A 218 -8.31 2.20 -14.35
N ARG A 219 -8.64 2.37 -15.63
CA ARG A 219 -7.68 2.80 -16.65
C ARG A 219 -7.12 4.19 -16.37
N SER A 220 -8.00 5.20 -16.24
CA SER A 220 -7.59 6.57 -15.93
C SER A 220 -6.79 6.66 -14.63
N ALA A 221 -7.15 5.88 -13.61
CA ALA A 221 -6.40 5.84 -12.35
C ALA A 221 -4.98 5.27 -12.52
N ILE A 222 -4.77 4.31 -13.42
CA ILE A 222 -3.44 3.78 -13.74
C ILE A 222 -2.60 4.83 -14.46
N GLU A 223 -3.18 5.47 -15.48
CA GLU A 223 -2.52 6.52 -16.27
C GLU A 223 -2.11 7.69 -15.36
N THR A 224 -3.06 8.25 -14.60
CA THR A 224 -2.76 9.35 -13.65
C THR A 224 -1.83 8.91 -12.52
N GLY A 225 -1.98 7.67 -12.02
CA GLY A 225 -1.10 7.12 -10.98
C GLY A 225 0.34 6.92 -11.46
N TYR A 226 0.51 6.58 -12.74
CA TYR A 226 1.81 6.47 -13.39
C TYR A 226 2.44 7.86 -13.58
N ASP A 227 1.69 8.82 -14.09
CA ASP A 227 2.16 10.20 -14.29
C ASP A 227 2.60 10.84 -12.97
N LEU A 228 1.79 10.70 -11.91
CA LEU A 228 2.13 11.18 -10.57
C LEU A 228 3.44 10.57 -10.07
N LEU A 229 3.65 9.27 -10.29
CA LEU A 229 4.88 8.57 -9.90
C LEU A 229 6.10 9.14 -10.61
N PHE A 230 6.05 9.30 -11.93
CA PHE A 230 7.20 9.79 -12.70
C PHE A 230 7.53 11.24 -12.36
N LYS A 231 6.51 12.09 -12.13
CA LYS A 231 6.70 13.46 -11.64
C LYS A 231 7.32 13.51 -10.22
N ASN A 232 7.06 12.51 -9.39
CA ASN A 232 7.48 12.48 -7.98
C ASN A 232 8.32 11.26 -7.58
N ILE A 233 9.11 10.70 -8.51
CA ILE A 233 9.77 9.41 -8.27
C ILE A 233 10.76 9.49 -7.11
N GLY A 234 11.54 10.57 -7.03
CA GLY A 234 12.48 10.80 -5.92
C GLY A 234 11.78 10.89 -4.57
N ASN A 235 10.69 11.65 -4.49
CA ASN A 235 9.90 11.79 -3.25
C ASN A 235 9.26 10.46 -2.85
N SER A 236 8.77 9.69 -3.82
CA SER A 236 8.13 8.39 -3.61
C SER A 236 9.13 7.33 -3.14
N ILE A 237 10.35 7.33 -3.68
CA ILE A 237 11.45 6.47 -3.22
C ILE A 237 11.86 6.83 -1.80
N ILE A 238 12.08 8.12 -1.51
CA ILE A 238 12.45 8.58 -0.15
C ILE A 238 11.38 8.15 0.85
N PHE A 239 10.09 8.36 0.53
CA PHE A 239 9.00 7.98 1.41
C PHE A 239 8.88 6.47 1.59
N SER A 240 9.08 5.69 0.52
CA SER A 240 9.14 4.22 0.58
C SER A 240 10.27 3.74 1.49
N LEU A 241 11.45 4.36 1.39
CA LEU A 241 12.62 4.03 2.20
C LEU A 241 12.41 4.38 3.68
N LEU A 242 11.75 5.51 3.96
CA LEU A 242 11.37 5.88 5.33
C LEU A 242 10.39 4.87 5.93
N LEU A 243 9.36 4.46 5.19
CA LEU A 243 8.44 3.42 5.65
C LEU A 243 9.12 2.06 5.78
N LEU A 244 10.11 1.74 4.94
CA LEU A 244 10.94 0.54 5.10
C LEU A 244 11.72 0.61 6.42
N ALA A 245 12.36 1.75 6.73
CA ALA A 245 13.06 1.95 8.00
C ALA A 245 12.11 1.77 9.21
N VAL A 246 10.90 2.34 9.15
CA VAL A 246 9.87 2.13 10.18
C VAL A 246 9.47 0.65 10.27
N SER A 247 9.40 -0.06 9.13
CA SER A 247 9.11 -1.51 9.09
C SER A 247 10.19 -2.33 9.81
N ILE A 248 11.45 -2.01 9.55
CA ILE A 248 12.60 -2.70 10.16
C ILE A 248 12.60 -2.46 11.67
N VAL A 249 12.43 -1.22 12.12
CA VAL A 249 12.36 -0.89 13.56
C VAL A 249 11.20 -1.62 14.24
N ALA A 250 10.01 -1.62 13.63
CA ALA A 250 8.86 -2.35 14.15
C ALA A 250 9.12 -3.87 14.21
N GLY A 251 9.78 -4.43 13.20
CA GLY A 251 10.17 -5.85 13.16
C GLY A 251 11.16 -6.22 14.25
N VAL A 252 12.18 -5.39 14.49
CA VAL A 252 13.15 -5.59 15.58
C VAL A 252 12.47 -5.54 16.95
N ILE A 253 11.60 -4.55 17.18
CA ILE A 253 10.84 -4.45 18.44
C ILE A 253 9.94 -5.68 18.64
N LEU A 254 9.26 -6.14 17.59
CA LEU A 254 8.43 -7.34 17.63
C LEU A 254 9.26 -8.59 17.96
N LEU A 255 10.44 -8.73 17.34
CA LEU A 255 11.35 -9.86 17.60
C LEU A 255 11.82 -9.87 19.05
N LEU A 256 12.20 -8.71 19.61
CA LEU A 256 12.59 -8.60 21.01
C LEU A 256 11.43 -8.93 21.96
N ALA A 257 10.22 -8.41 21.68
CA ALA A 257 9.03 -8.71 22.47
C ALA A 257 8.68 -10.20 22.43
N ALA A 258 8.73 -10.81 21.24
CA ALA A 258 8.52 -12.25 21.07
C ALA A 258 9.59 -13.07 21.82
N GLY A 259 10.85 -12.62 21.80
CA GLY A 259 11.94 -13.23 22.56
C GLY A 259 11.70 -13.21 24.07
N ILE A 260 11.26 -12.06 24.63
CA ILE A 260 10.92 -11.94 26.05
C ILE A 260 9.77 -12.89 26.42
N VAL A 261 8.72 -12.91 25.61
CA VAL A 261 7.56 -13.80 25.80
C VAL A 261 8.01 -15.26 25.78
N LEU A 262 8.91 -15.64 24.87
CA LEU A 262 9.46 -16.99 24.78
C LEU A 262 10.31 -17.34 26.01
N VAL A 263 11.15 -16.43 26.49
CA VAL A 263 11.96 -16.63 27.71
C VAL A 263 11.07 -16.87 28.95
N ILE A 264 9.90 -16.22 29.03
CA ILE A 264 8.95 -16.42 30.13
C ILE A 264 8.17 -17.74 29.97
N LEU A 265 7.70 -18.05 28.75
CA LEU A 265 6.85 -19.21 28.50
C LEU A 265 7.63 -20.53 28.38
N ALA A 266 8.88 -20.51 27.93
CA ALA A 266 9.65 -21.73 27.69
C ALA A 266 9.93 -22.54 28.98
N PRO A 267 10.36 -21.94 30.11
CA PRO A 267 10.53 -22.68 31.36
C PRO A 267 9.22 -23.30 31.86
N ALA A 268 8.11 -22.57 31.75
CA ALA A 268 6.78 -23.08 32.10
C ALA A 268 6.37 -24.25 31.18
N GLY A 269 6.63 -24.14 29.88
CA GLY A 269 6.37 -25.20 28.91
C GLY A 269 7.19 -26.47 29.18
N ILE A 270 8.48 -26.32 29.50
CA ILE A 270 9.35 -27.45 29.88
C ILE A 270 8.82 -28.12 31.15
N LEU A 271 8.47 -27.33 32.17
CA LEU A 271 7.92 -27.85 33.42
C LEU A 271 6.63 -28.65 33.17
N PHE A 272 5.67 -28.10 32.41
CA PHE A 272 4.42 -28.80 32.10
C PHE A 272 4.63 -30.06 31.26
N PHE A 273 5.62 -30.07 30.36
CA PHE A 273 5.97 -31.26 29.58
C PHE A 273 6.39 -32.44 30.47
N TYR A 274 7.22 -32.19 31.49
CA TYR A 274 7.66 -33.21 32.43
C TYR A 274 6.58 -33.62 33.45
N LEU A 275 5.66 -32.71 33.80
CA LEU A 275 4.57 -33.00 34.73
C LEU A 275 3.46 -33.86 34.10
N ASN A 276 2.90 -33.42 32.97
CA ASN A 276 1.76 -34.08 32.33
C ASN A 276 1.59 -33.64 30.87
N LYS A 277 1.58 -34.60 29.94
CA LYS A 277 1.44 -34.35 28.49
C LYS A 277 0.14 -33.64 28.11
N VAL A 278 -0.97 -33.90 28.81
CA VAL A 278 -2.27 -33.25 28.57
C VAL A 278 -2.21 -31.79 29.01
N VAL A 279 -1.63 -31.51 30.19
CA VAL A 279 -1.45 -30.14 30.69
C VAL A 279 -0.55 -29.33 29.78
N PHE A 280 0.55 -29.95 29.29
CA PHE A 280 1.42 -29.34 28.29
C PHE A 280 0.68 -29.01 26.99
N ALA A 281 -0.14 -29.92 26.46
CA ALA A 281 -0.91 -29.68 25.24
C ALA A 281 -1.90 -28.51 25.38
N ILE A 282 -2.57 -28.41 26.53
CA ILE A 282 -3.46 -27.28 26.86
C ILE A 282 -2.65 -25.98 26.92
N PHE A 283 -1.56 -25.96 27.68
CA PHE A 283 -0.69 -24.79 27.79
C PHE A 283 -0.17 -24.32 26.43
N LEU A 284 0.35 -25.25 25.62
CA LEU A 284 0.88 -24.96 24.30
C LEU A 284 -0.19 -24.38 23.37
N THR A 285 -1.41 -24.91 23.41
CA THR A 285 -2.54 -24.41 22.62
C THR A 285 -2.86 -22.96 22.98
N PHE A 286 -2.97 -22.65 24.27
CA PHE A 286 -3.20 -21.28 24.74
C PHE A 286 -2.04 -20.34 24.40
N ALA A 287 -0.80 -20.79 24.55
CA ALA A 287 0.38 -20.01 24.21
C ALA A 287 0.42 -19.65 22.72
N ILE A 288 0.14 -20.63 21.84
CA ILE A 288 0.07 -20.41 20.39
C ILE A 288 -1.07 -19.44 20.04
N LEU A 289 -2.25 -19.62 20.63
CA LEU A 289 -3.41 -18.76 20.35
C LEU A 289 -3.15 -17.31 20.78
N LEU A 290 -2.55 -17.12 21.95
CA LEU A 290 -2.16 -15.80 22.46
C LEU A 290 -1.08 -15.16 21.60
N PHE A 291 -0.06 -15.93 21.19
CA PHE A 291 1.00 -15.45 20.30
C PHE A 291 0.45 -15.05 18.93
N LEU A 292 -0.44 -15.86 18.36
CA LEU A 292 -1.11 -15.56 17.10
C LEU A 292 -1.97 -14.29 17.20
N ALA A 293 -2.75 -14.15 18.27
CA ALA A 293 -3.54 -12.95 18.52
C ALA A 293 -2.65 -11.69 18.63
N ALA A 294 -1.51 -11.79 19.32
CA ALA A 294 -0.55 -10.69 19.42
C ALA A 294 0.06 -10.32 18.06
N ILE A 295 0.49 -11.29 17.26
CA ILE A 295 1.02 -11.06 15.91
C ILE A 295 -0.02 -10.39 15.02
N LEU A 296 -1.26 -10.87 15.04
CA LEU A 296 -2.35 -10.30 14.24
C LEU A 296 -2.66 -8.86 14.66
N PHE A 297 -2.66 -8.59 15.96
CA PHE A 297 -2.88 -7.24 16.49
C PHE A 297 -1.76 -6.27 16.09
N ILE A 298 -0.49 -6.68 16.20
CA ILE A 298 0.64 -5.82 15.79
C ILE A 298 0.63 -5.62 14.28
N SER A 299 0.35 -6.67 13.50
CA SER A 299 0.20 -6.59 12.04
C SER A 299 -0.90 -5.62 11.64
N SER A 300 -2.02 -5.61 12.38
CA SER A 300 -3.11 -4.67 12.17
C SER A 300 -2.67 -3.21 12.37
N ILE A 301 -2.01 -2.89 13.48
CA ILE A 301 -1.48 -1.54 13.76
C ILE A 301 -0.56 -1.11 12.63
N PHE A 302 0.34 -2.01 12.24
CA PHE A 302 1.36 -1.73 11.25
C PHE A 302 0.77 -1.48 9.85
N GLN A 303 -0.19 -2.31 9.42
CA GLN A 303 -0.88 -2.11 8.15
C GLN A 303 -1.73 -0.84 8.13
N THR A 304 -2.38 -0.52 9.26
CA THR A 304 -3.16 0.71 9.40
C THR A 304 -2.26 1.93 9.27
N TYR A 305 -1.14 1.93 10.00
CA TYR A 305 -0.15 3.00 9.97
C TYR A 305 0.43 3.24 8.57
N LYS A 306 0.92 2.19 7.90
CA LYS A 306 1.47 2.30 6.54
C LYS A 306 0.45 2.87 5.57
N THR A 307 -0.79 2.38 5.62
CA THR A 307 -1.86 2.84 4.72
C THR A 307 -2.20 4.30 5.00
N ALA A 308 -2.29 4.71 6.28
CA ALA A 308 -2.53 6.09 6.65
C ALA A 308 -1.40 7.02 6.20
N ALA A 309 -0.14 6.62 6.41
CA ALA A 309 1.03 7.35 6.00
C ALA A 309 1.08 7.55 4.47
N TRP A 310 0.86 6.48 3.70
CA TRP A 310 0.77 6.56 2.24
C TRP A 310 -0.39 7.44 1.77
N THR A 311 -1.54 7.39 2.45
CA THR A 311 -2.71 8.23 2.11
C THR A 311 -2.38 9.72 2.29
N LEU A 312 -1.74 10.09 3.40
CA LEU A 312 -1.33 11.47 3.66
C LEU A 312 -0.23 11.94 2.71
N PHE A 313 0.76 11.09 2.43
CA PHE A 313 1.80 11.38 1.45
C PHE A 313 1.22 11.60 0.06
N PHE A 314 0.33 10.70 -0.38
CA PHE A 314 -0.40 10.84 -1.64
C PHE A 314 -1.15 12.18 -1.69
N ARG A 315 -1.85 12.56 -0.62
CA ARG A 315 -2.54 13.86 -0.58
C ARG A 315 -1.59 15.04 -0.73
N GLU A 316 -0.37 14.98 -0.19
CA GLU A 316 0.60 16.07 -0.34
C GLU A 316 1.14 16.15 -1.76
N ILE A 317 1.52 15.02 -2.38
CA ILE A 317 2.05 15.02 -3.76
C ILE A 317 0.98 15.23 -4.83
N ALA A 318 -0.24 14.71 -4.63
CA ALA A 318 -1.34 14.88 -5.57
C ALA A 318 -1.94 16.29 -5.49
N LYS A 319 -1.87 16.97 -4.33
CA LYS A 319 -2.21 18.40 -4.25
C LYS A 319 -1.30 19.27 -5.10
N VAL A 320 -0.02 18.90 -5.22
CA VAL A 320 0.92 19.60 -6.11
C VAL A 320 0.49 19.45 -7.58
N GLU A 321 -0.20 18.36 -7.92
CA GLU A 321 -0.68 18.09 -9.29
C GLU A 321 -2.15 18.48 -9.54
N LYS A 322 -2.97 18.65 -8.49
CA LYS A 322 -4.38 19.09 -8.61
C LYS A 322 -4.61 20.34 -9.47
N PRO A 323 -3.69 21.34 -9.55
CA PRO A 323 -3.80 22.45 -10.50
C PRO A 323 -3.79 22.03 -11.98
N GLU A 324 -3.25 20.85 -12.30
CA GLU A 324 -3.20 20.28 -13.66
C GLU A 324 -4.34 19.27 -13.88
N ALA A 325 -4.71 18.48 -12.87
CA ALA A 325 -5.79 17.50 -12.97
C ALA A 325 -7.20 18.11 -13.08
N GLU A 326 -7.45 19.30 -12.50
CA GLU A 326 -8.69 20.05 -12.73
C GLU A 326 -8.83 20.46 -14.21
N LYS A 327 -7.72 20.78 -14.88
CA LYS A 327 -7.73 21.12 -16.31
C LYS A 327 -8.04 19.92 -17.21
N VAL A 328 -7.55 18.73 -16.85
CA VAL A 328 -7.82 17.49 -17.60
C VAL A 328 -9.28 17.04 -17.41
N ALA A 329 -9.82 17.18 -16.20
CA ALA A 329 -11.23 16.86 -15.93
C ALA A 329 -12.20 17.84 -16.62
N GLU A 330 -11.85 19.12 -16.70
CA GLU A 330 -12.59 20.12 -17.48
C GLU A 330 -12.51 19.83 -18.98
N ALA A 331 -11.34 19.44 -19.51
CA ALA A 331 -11.16 19.09 -20.92
C ALA A 331 -11.96 17.83 -21.32
N GLU A 332 -11.99 16.78 -20.50
CA GLU A 332 -12.79 15.58 -20.77
C GLU A 332 -14.31 15.87 -20.71
N LEU A 333 -14.73 16.81 -19.85
CA LEU A 333 -16.13 17.27 -19.80
C LEU A 333 -16.50 18.06 -21.06
N GLU A 334 -15.64 18.97 -21.50
CA GLU A 334 -15.83 19.73 -22.74
C GLU A 334 -15.85 18.82 -23.98
N GLU A 335 -14.95 17.84 -24.05
CA GLU A 335 -14.92 16.85 -25.14
C GLU A 335 -16.19 15.98 -25.14
N SER A 336 -16.70 15.61 -23.95
CA SER A 336 -17.96 14.84 -23.83
C SER A 336 -19.21 15.65 -24.23
N LEU A 337 -19.18 16.97 -24.04
CA LEU A 337 -20.27 17.87 -24.44
C LEU A 337 -20.21 18.18 -25.95
N ALA A 338 -19.01 18.35 -26.51
CA ALA A 338 -18.78 18.56 -27.94
C ALA A 338 -19.08 17.31 -28.79
N ALA A 339 -18.99 16.11 -28.22
CA ALA A 339 -19.27 14.85 -28.91
C ALA A 339 -20.76 14.47 -28.96
N THR A 340 -21.68 15.35 -28.57
CA THR A 340 -23.12 15.12 -28.74
C THR A 340 -23.56 15.72 -30.08
N PRO A 341 -23.76 14.94 -31.16
CA PRO A 341 -24.40 15.49 -32.34
C PRO A 341 -25.87 15.69 -32.01
N GLU A 342 -26.30 16.93 -32.17
CA GLU A 342 -27.68 17.38 -32.25
C GLU A 342 -28.47 16.41 -33.15
N LYS A 343 -29.21 15.48 -32.54
CA LYS A 343 -30.22 14.69 -33.25
C LYS A 343 -31.49 15.51 -33.29
N VAL A 344 -31.66 16.27 -34.38
CA VAL A 344 -32.95 16.75 -34.88
C VAL A 344 -33.65 15.60 -35.59
#